data_AF-A0A699U021-F1
#
_entry.id   AF-A0A699U021-F1
#
_cell.length_a   1.000
_cell.length_b   1.000
_cell.length_c   1.000
_cell.angle_alpha   90.00
_cell.angle_beta   90.00
_cell.angle_gamma   90.00
#
_symmetry.space_group_name_H-M   'P 1'
#
loop_
_entity.id
_entity.type
_entity.pdbx_description
1 polymer ?
#
loop_
_entity_poly.entity_id
_entity_poly.type
_entity_poly.pdbx_seq_one_letter_code
_entity_poly.pdbx_strand_id
1 'polypeptide(L)'
;MTGNIKLLINFVWKFLGTVRFRNDHIAAILGYSDLKCRNITITRVYFVEGLGHNLFSVGQFWDADLEVAFRRNTCFIRDLDGVDLLKGNHSTNLYTINLHEMASASHICLMARATPTKSWL
;
A
#
# COMPACT_ATOMS: atom_id res chain seq x y z
N MET A 1 8.64 -5.03 4.36
CA MET A 1 8.62 -5.71 5.68
C MET A 1 7.36 -5.27 6.44
N THR A 2 6.71 -6.18 7.14
CA THR A 2 5.53 -5.92 7.99
C THR A 2 5.68 -6.63 9.33
N GLY A 3 5.21 -6.02 10.42
CA GLY A 3 5.02 -6.71 11.70
C GLY A 3 3.56 -7.09 11.95
N ASN A 4 2.68 -6.85 10.98
CA ASN A 4 1.27 -7.23 11.05
C ASN A 4 1.00 -8.40 10.11
N ILE A 5 0.95 -9.61 10.68
CA ILE A 5 0.67 -10.85 9.94
C ILE A 5 -0.74 -10.87 9.32
N LYS A 6 -1.70 -10.10 9.86
CA LYS A 6 -3.09 -10.06 9.36
C LYS A 6 -3.20 -9.42 7.97
N LEU A 7 -2.18 -8.68 7.53
CA LEU A 7 -2.14 -8.06 6.21
C LEU A 7 -1.60 -9.02 5.12
N LEU A 8 -1.07 -10.17 5.53
CA LEU A 8 -0.39 -11.11 4.64
C LEU A 8 -1.34 -12.21 4.17
N ILE A 9 -1.20 -12.62 2.91
CA ILE A 9 -1.92 -13.73 2.30
C ILE A 9 -0.93 -14.80 1.84
N ASN A 10 -1.29 -16.08 2.04
CA ASN A 10 -0.44 -17.24 1.74
C ASN A 10 0.90 -17.24 2.51
N PHE A 11 0.84 -16.94 3.81
CA PHE A 11 2.03 -16.80 4.65
C PHE A 11 2.85 -18.09 4.73
N VAL A 12 4.14 -17.98 4.43
CA VAL A 12 5.11 -19.07 4.60
C VAL A 12 5.95 -18.79 5.84
N TRP A 13 5.75 -19.61 6.87
CA TRP A 13 6.56 -19.55 8.09
C TRP A 13 7.94 -20.16 7.82
N LYS A 14 8.98 -19.33 7.91
CA LYS A 14 10.38 -19.74 7.72
C LYS A 14 11.30 -18.71 8.37
N PHE A 15 12.20 -19.16 9.24
CA PHE A 15 13.28 -18.30 9.72
C PHE A 15 14.21 -17.95 8.55
N LEU A 16 14.37 -16.65 8.28
CA LEU A 16 15.17 -16.14 7.17
C LEU A 16 16.38 -15.31 7.61
N GLY A 17 16.49 -15.01 8.90
CA GLY A 17 17.55 -14.20 9.46
C GLY A 17 17.04 -13.20 10.49
N THR A 18 17.83 -12.17 10.74
CA THR A 18 17.51 -11.10 11.68
C THR A 18 17.69 -9.73 11.04
N VAL A 19 16.98 -8.75 11.56
CA VAL A 19 17.16 -7.33 11.24
C VAL A 19 17.58 -6.59 12.51
N ARG A 20 18.59 -5.73 12.39
CA ARG A 20 19.00 -4.82 13.47
C ARG A 20 18.45 -3.43 13.18
N PHE A 21 17.67 -2.91 14.11
CA PHE A 21 17.11 -1.56 14.04
C PHE A 21 18.13 -0.51 14.45
N ARG A 22 17.81 0.76 14.17
CA ARG A 22 18.68 1.90 14.53
C ARG A 22 18.95 2.00 16.04
N ASN A 23 18.04 1.51 16.88
CA ASN A 23 18.19 1.47 18.34
C ASN A 23 18.89 0.19 18.84
N ASP A 24 19.60 -0.52 17.97
CA ASP A 24 20.29 -1.79 18.23
C ASP A 24 19.41 -2.97 18.64
N HIS A 25 18.09 -2.79 18.66
CA HIS A 25 17.16 -3.90 18.82
C HIS A 25 17.28 -4.84 17.62
N ILE A 26 17.28 -6.15 17.89
CA ILE A 26 17.35 -7.19 16.87
C ILE A 26 16.03 -7.94 16.86
N ALA A 27 15.41 -8.06 15.69
CA ALA A 27 14.20 -8.84 15.49
C ALA A 27 14.41 -9.96 14.47
N ALA A 28 13.67 -11.06 14.62
CA ALA A 28 13.69 -12.18 13.71
C ALA A 28 12.79 -11.92 12.49
N ILE A 29 13.27 -12.36 11.32
CA ILE A 29 12.47 -12.46 10.11
C ILE A 29 11.89 -13.88 10.08
N LEU A 30 10.59 -14.01 10.37
CA LEU A 30 9.92 -15.30 10.63
C LEU A 30 9.14 -15.84 9.43
N GLY A 31 9.18 -15.15 8.30
CA GLY A 31 8.61 -15.66 7.06
C GLY A 31 8.44 -14.60 6.01
N TYR A 32 7.75 -14.97 4.94
CA TYR A 32 7.43 -14.09 3.83
C TYR A 32 6.08 -14.47 3.24
N SER A 33 5.49 -13.52 2.53
CA SER A 33 4.16 -13.65 1.98
C SER A 33 3.90 -12.53 0.99
N ASP A 34 2.78 -12.62 0.29
CA ASP A 34 2.28 -11.48 -0.46
C ASP A 34 1.35 -10.65 0.43
N LEU A 35 1.37 -9.34 0.23
CA LEU A 35 0.42 -8.42 0.83
C LEU A 35 -0.55 -7.97 -0.25
N LYS A 36 -1.84 -8.22 -0.03
CA LYS A 36 -2.89 -7.79 -0.95
C LYS A 36 -3.67 -6.65 -0.35
N CYS A 37 -3.73 -5.54 -1.06
CA CYS A 37 -4.52 -4.37 -0.74
C CYS A 37 -5.42 -4.04 -1.94
N ARG A 38 -6.69 -4.51 -1.90
CA ARG A 38 -7.64 -4.51 -3.02
C ARG A 38 -7.01 -4.98 -4.35
N ASN A 39 -6.68 -4.05 -5.25
CA ASN A 39 -6.12 -4.32 -6.59
C ASN A 39 -4.59 -4.32 -6.61
N ILE A 40 -3.94 -3.85 -5.55
CA ILE A 40 -2.48 -3.83 -5.42
C ILE A 40 -2.03 -5.10 -4.71
N THR A 41 -1.07 -5.81 -5.32
CA THR A 41 -0.41 -6.96 -4.70
C THR A 41 1.07 -6.66 -4.58
N ILE A 42 1.57 -6.57 -3.36
CA ILE A 42 3.00 -6.41 -3.09
C ILE A 42 3.55 -7.79 -2.76
N THR A 43 4.43 -8.30 -3.61
CA THR A 43 5.00 -9.63 -3.44
C THR A 43 6.20 -9.63 -2.51
N ARG A 44 6.53 -10.81 -1.96
CA ARG A 44 7.77 -11.04 -1.18
C ARG A 44 7.91 -10.10 0.03
N VAL A 45 6.81 -9.83 0.73
CA VAL A 45 6.82 -9.06 1.97
C VAL A 45 7.30 -9.94 3.12
N TYR A 46 8.46 -9.62 3.68
CA TYR A 46 8.97 -10.28 4.88
C TYR A 46 8.20 -9.87 6.14
N PHE A 47 7.87 -10.87 6.96
CA PHE A 47 7.31 -10.66 8.29
C PHE A 47 8.44 -10.57 9.33
N VAL A 48 8.43 -9.50 10.10
CA VAL A 48 9.41 -9.22 11.15
C VAL A 48 8.68 -9.08 12.47
N GLU A 49 9.02 -9.93 13.43
CA GLU A 49 8.40 -9.89 14.76
C GLU A 49 8.70 -8.57 15.47
N GLY A 50 7.68 -7.98 16.10
CA GLY A 50 7.83 -6.72 16.84
C GLY A 50 7.97 -5.45 15.98
N LEU A 51 7.86 -5.55 14.65
CA LEU A 51 7.91 -4.38 13.77
C LEU A 51 6.61 -3.56 13.86
N GLY A 52 6.66 -2.39 14.51
CA GLY A 52 5.47 -1.56 14.75
C GLY A 52 4.88 -0.89 13.49
N HIS A 53 5.69 -0.63 12.47
CA HIS A 53 5.24 0.01 11.22
C HIS A 53 5.76 -0.75 9.99
N ASN A 54 4.91 -0.81 8.96
CA ASN A 54 5.28 -1.46 7.70
C ASN A 54 6.27 -0.58 6.93
N LEU A 55 7.27 -1.23 6.34
CA LEU A 55 8.31 -0.60 5.54
C LEU A 55 8.23 -1.19 4.13
N PHE A 56 7.82 -0.39 3.16
CA PHE A 56 7.83 -0.75 1.74
C PHE A 56 8.91 0.05 1.02
N SER A 57 9.65 -0.60 0.13
CA SER A 57 10.57 0.11 -0.76
C SER A 57 9.81 0.62 -1.99
N VAL A 58 10.31 1.71 -2.59
CA VAL A 58 9.76 2.21 -3.88
C VAL A 58 9.89 1.14 -4.97
N GLY A 59 10.96 0.35 -4.95
CA GLY A 59 11.17 -0.76 -5.88
C GLY A 59 10.06 -1.83 -5.81
N GLN A 60 9.51 -2.11 -4.63
CA GLN A 60 8.39 -3.04 -4.50
C GLN A 60 7.10 -2.55 -5.16
N PHE A 61 6.91 -1.24 -5.28
CA PHE A 61 5.79 -0.67 -6.03
C PHE A 61 6.07 -0.71 -7.53
N TRP A 62 7.30 -0.43 -7.94
CA TRP A 62 7.73 -0.57 -9.34
C TRP A 62 7.55 -2.00 -9.87
N ASP A 63 7.97 -3.00 -9.09
CA ASP A 63 7.81 -4.42 -9.43
C ASP A 63 6.33 -4.86 -9.50
N ALA A 64 5.41 -4.04 -8.98
CA ALA A 64 3.96 -4.25 -9.01
C ALA A 64 3.26 -3.40 -10.08
N ASP A 65 4.01 -2.85 -11.05
CA ASP A 65 3.54 -1.97 -12.11
C ASP A 65 2.90 -0.66 -11.59
N LEU A 66 3.48 -0.09 -10.52
CA LEU A 66 3.00 1.16 -9.91
C LEU A 66 4.06 2.27 -9.93
N GLU A 67 3.60 3.50 -10.16
CA GLU A 67 4.42 4.71 -10.03
C GLU A 67 4.27 5.28 -8.61
N VAL A 68 5.39 5.68 -7.98
CA VAL A 68 5.36 6.46 -6.74
C VAL A 68 5.78 7.90 -7.03
N ALA A 69 4.84 8.83 -6.87
CA ALA A 69 5.08 10.25 -7.12
C ALA A 69 5.11 11.04 -5.81
N PHE A 70 6.20 11.78 -5.58
CA PHE A 70 6.37 12.61 -4.40
C PHE A 70 6.05 14.08 -4.68
N ARG A 71 5.34 14.72 -3.74
CA ARG A 71 5.15 16.17 -3.66
C ARG A 71 5.50 16.62 -2.25
N ARG A 72 5.74 17.92 -2.06
CA ARG A 72 6.19 18.53 -0.79
C ARG A 72 5.50 17.97 0.46
N ASN A 73 4.18 17.79 0.42
CA ASN A 73 3.39 17.36 1.58
C ASN A 73 2.66 16.03 1.39
N THR A 74 2.78 15.39 0.22
CA THR A 74 1.96 14.22 -0.14
C THR A 74 2.73 13.30 -1.08
N CYS A 75 2.51 12.00 -1.01
CA CYS A 75 2.90 11.07 -2.06
C CYS A 75 1.67 10.40 -2.65
N PHE A 76 1.79 9.95 -3.89
CA PHE A 76 0.77 9.20 -4.60
C PHE A 76 1.36 7.90 -5.11
N ILE A 77 0.60 6.81 -5.00
CA ILE A 77 0.90 5.56 -5.69
C ILE A 77 -0.13 5.45 -6.80
N ARG A 78 0.34 5.37 -8.04
CA ARG A 78 -0.49 5.36 -9.24
C ARG A 78 -0.33 4.08 -10.01
N ASP A 79 -1.36 3.71 -10.76
CA ASP A 79 -1.21 2.72 -11.82
C ASP A 79 -0.50 3.32 -13.04
N LEU A 80 -0.24 2.48 -14.05
CA LEU A 80 0.41 2.87 -15.30
C LEU A 80 -0.43 3.86 -16.14
N ASP A 81 -1.74 3.94 -15.90
CA ASP A 81 -2.64 4.91 -16.55
C ASP A 81 -2.64 6.28 -15.84
N GLY A 82 -1.92 6.40 -14.71
CA GLY A 82 -1.78 7.62 -13.94
C GLY A 82 -2.93 7.87 -12.95
N VAL A 83 -3.76 6.86 -12.66
CA VAL A 83 -4.83 6.96 -11.67
C VAL A 83 -4.24 6.82 -10.26
N ASP A 84 -4.53 7.79 -9.39
CA ASP A 84 -4.09 7.75 -7.98
C ASP A 84 -4.84 6.65 -7.21
N LEU A 85 -4.13 5.59 -6.83
CA LEU A 85 -4.67 4.45 -6.06
C LEU A 85 -4.58 4.66 -4.55
N LEU A 86 -3.45 5.21 -4.09
CA LEU A 86 -3.18 5.53 -2.69
C LEU A 86 -2.60 6.92 -2.57
N LYS A 87 -3.02 7.61 -1.50
CA LYS A 87 -2.43 8.86 -1.06
C LYS A 87 -1.68 8.62 0.24
N GLY A 88 -0.47 9.15 0.31
CA GLY A 88 0.27 9.28 1.55
C GLY A 88 0.47 10.74 1.92
N ASN A 89 0.59 11.00 3.21
CA ASN A 89 0.87 12.33 3.75
C ASN A 89 2.30 12.38 4.24
N HIS A 90 2.96 13.51 4.00
CA HIS A 90 4.27 13.78 4.57
C HIS A 90 4.11 14.24 6.02
N SER A 91 4.82 13.59 6.92
CA SER A 91 4.95 14.03 8.31
C SER A 91 6.41 13.90 8.71
N THR A 92 6.96 14.99 9.26
CA THR A 92 8.39 15.11 9.61
C THR A 92 9.30 14.86 8.40
N ASN A 93 9.85 13.64 8.26
CA ASN A 93 10.73 13.20 7.17
C ASN A 93 10.23 11.91 6.50
N LEU A 94 8.98 11.50 6.74
CA LEU A 94 8.41 10.25 6.25
C LEU A 94 7.11 10.51 5.51
N TYR A 95 6.88 9.73 4.45
CA TYR A 95 5.58 9.64 3.81
C TYR A 95 4.86 8.42 4.37
N THR A 96 3.72 8.65 5.00
CA THR A 96 2.88 7.59 5.55
C THR A 96 1.70 7.37 4.64
N ILE A 97 1.54 6.16 4.15
CA ILE A 97 0.36 5.70 3.41
C ILE A 97 -0.56 4.93 4.36
N ASN A 98 -1.86 5.19 4.30
CA ASN A 98 -2.85 4.41 5.02
C ASN A 98 -3.48 3.40 4.05
N LEU A 99 -3.11 2.13 4.19
CA LEU A 99 -3.63 1.04 3.35
C LEU A 99 -5.16 0.80 3.55
N HIS A 100 -5.75 1.30 4.64
CA HIS A 100 -7.19 1.23 4.91
C HIS A 100 -7.99 2.41 4.34
N GLU A 101 -7.35 3.58 4.14
CA GLU A 101 -7.97 4.75 3.50
C GLU A 101 -8.18 4.60 2.00
N MET A 102 -7.87 3.43 1.45
CA MET A 102 -8.11 3.08 0.05
C MET A 102 -9.62 2.96 -0.28
N ALA A 103 -10.51 3.62 0.46
CA ALA A 103 -11.93 3.76 0.20
C ALA A 103 -12.30 5.24 0.06
N SER A 104 -12.19 5.78 -1.17
CA SER A 104 -13.21 6.65 -1.82
C SER A 104 -12.67 7.44 -3.03
N ALA A 105 -11.70 6.93 -3.81
CA ALA A 105 -11.61 7.38 -5.20
C ALA A 105 -12.83 6.77 -5.91
N SER A 106 -13.88 7.60 -5.96
CA SER A 106 -15.21 7.39 -6.49
C SER A 106 -15.31 6.20 -7.45
N HIS A 107 -16.18 5.24 -7.16
CA HIS A 107 -17.03 4.77 -8.26
C HIS A 107 -17.68 6.04 -8.80
N ILE A 108 -17.16 6.60 -9.89
CA ILE A 108 -17.91 7.56 -10.68
C ILE A 108 -19.08 6.75 -11.21
N CYS A 109 -20.13 6.65 -10.40
CA CYS A 109 -21.45 6.34 -10.88
C CYS A 109 -21.78 7.52 -11.80
N LEU A 110 -21.84 7.26 -13.11
CA LEU A 110 -22.47 8.16 -14.06
C LEU A 110 -23.92 8.34 -13.61
N MET A 111 -24.19 9.28 -12.70
CA MET A 111 -25.54 9.80 -12.53
C MET A 111 -25.79 10.72 -13.73
N ALA A 112 -26.36 10.13 -14.78
CA ALA A 112 -27.09 10.90 -15.77
C ALA A 112 -28.28 11.55 -15.06
N ARG A 113 -28.13 12.82 -14.69
CA ARG A 113 -29.27 13.67 -14.35
C ARG A 113 -30.06 13.90 -15.64
N ALA A 114 -31.02 13.03 -15.93
CA ALA A 114 -32.09 13.37 -16.85
C ALA A 114 -33.09 14.26 -16.09
N THR A 115 -33.26 15.50 -16.55
CA THR A 115 -34.38 16.34 -16.11
C THR A 115 -35.71 15.71 -16.53
N PRO A 116 -36.78 15.76 -15.71
CA PRO A 116 -38.04 15.05 -15.97
C PRO A 116 -38.81 15.47 -17.24
N THR A 117 -38.31 16.41 -18.03
CA THR A 117 -39.03 17.02 -19.16
C THR A 117 -38.50 16.65 -20.54
N LYS A 118 -37.47 15.80 -20.66
CA LYS A 118 -36.99 15.35 -21.98
C LYS A 118 -36.55 13.89 -21.94
N SER A 119 -37.52 12.98 -22.03
CA SER A 119 -37.27 11.60 -22.44
C SER A 119 -38.35 11.19 -23.44
N TRP A 120 -38.03 11.36 -24.72
CA TRP A 120 -38.64 10.64 -25.84
C TRP A 120 -37.50 10.32 -26.81
N LEU A 121 -37.00 9.09 -26.67
CA LEU A 121 -36.43 8.18 -27.67
C LEU A 121 -35.83 6.98 -26.94
#